data_AF-A0A1H0VVJ3-F1
#
_entry.id   AF-A0A1H0VVJ3-F1
#
_cell.length_a   1.000
_cell.length_b   1.000
_cell.length_c   1.000
_cell.angle_alpha   90.00
_cell.angle_beta   90.00
_cell.angle_gamma   90.00
#
_symmetry.space_group_name_H-M   'P 1'
#
loop_
_entity.id
_entity.type
_entity.pdbx_description
1 polymer ?
#
loop_
_entity_poly.entity_id
_entity_poly.type
_entity_poly.pdbx_seq_one_letter_code
_entity_poly.pdbx_strand_id
1 'polypeptide(L)'
;MPRRSSVPPEMSDRPASLHCVTLSALTREGVLAAIAEFDELGRHAFLKKYKFSKAKSYFLEYEGQLYDSKAIVGSALGLAPADFSGGDATVSRRLMEDDLGFKVRYFPVLDWTRDEILLVCAVVEANGWKQPEGHERDWRIVELSELLQTSAFHQFEDQGPDFRNPAAVGRKAGDIATSHPDYQGATTRGGKLTAQVVREFLARPAELRAEAAQIRARLLGYEPGSVQQQPPPHTPDGNAPKVFDVPVEAHRTTSFRTTVRAAERVAIRREAEMMKRYQQWRRQAGGRVTGKVIYASERTRLRIDLFDLERSELIEAKGSAERDYIRFALGQVLDYARYIDHERRAVLLPKHPGQDMVDLLSSCQVGCIYETSEGNFERA
;
A
#
# COMPACT_ATOMS: atom_id res chain seq x y z
N MET A 1 -70.90 13.87 44.62
CA MET A 1 -70.70 12.40 44.66
C MET A 1 -71.81 11.76 43.83
N PRO A 2 -71.58 10.70 43.04
CA PRO A 2 -70.36 10.08 42.49
C PRO A 2 -70.41 10.06 40.93
N ARG A 3 -69.48 9.56 40.09
CA ARG A 3 -68.10 9.05 40.18
C ARG A 3 -67.54 9.15 38.75
N ARG A 4 -66.25 9.51 38.63
CA ARG A 4 -65.45 9.38 37.41
C ARG A 4 -65.33 7.89 37.01
N SER A 5 -65.33 7.60 35.72
CA SER A 5 -64.67 6.40 35.18
C SER A 5 -63.80 6.82 34.01
N SER A 6 -62.50 6.87 34.31
CA SER A 6 -61.37 7.08 33.42
C SER A 6 -61.09 5.78 32.66
N VAL A 7 -61.23 5.82 31.33
CA VAL A 7 -60.68 4.80 30.43
C VAL A 7 -59.20 5.15 30.20
N PRO A 8 -58.25 4.24 30.47
CA PRO A 8 -56.82 4.50 30.27
C PRO A 8 -56.46 4.46 28.77
N PRO A 9 -55.44 5.21 28.33
CA PRO A 9 -54.92 5.07 26.97
C PRO A 9 -54.18 3.74 26.85
N GLU A 10 -54.44 3.01 25.76
CA GLU A 10 -53.73 1.78 25.39
C GLU A 10 -52.22 2.00 25.41
N MET A 11 -51.57 1.23 26.28
CA MET A 11 -50.12 1.13 26.35
C MET A 11 -49.62 0.45 25.07
N SER A 12 -48.90 1.23 24.28
CA SER A 12 -47.89 0.82 23.32
C SER A 12 -47.19 -0.48 23.72
N ASP A 13 -47.54 -1.59 23.06
CA ASP A 13 -46.73 -2.80 23.01
C ASP A 13 -45.49 -2.54 22.14
N ARG A 14 -44.44 -2.00 22.76
CA ARG A 14 -43.08 -2.15 22.25
C ARG A 14 -42.50 -3.39 22.91
N PRO A 15 -41.93 -4.35 22.15
CA PRO A 15 -41.33 -5.53 22.73
C PRO A 15 -40.18 -5.14 23.67
N ALA A 16 -40.12 -5.89 24.77
CA ALA A 16 -39.21 -5.73 25.88
C ALA A 16 -37.72 -5.95 25.52
N SER A 17 -36.88 -5.26 26.30
CA SER A 17 -35.44 -5.43 26.51
C SER A 17 -34.51 -5.24 25.31
N LEU A 18 -34.08 -3.99 25.11
CA LEU A 18 -32.71 -3.71 24.67
C LEU A 18 -31.79 -4.17 25.81
N HIS A 19 -31.30 -5.41 25.75
CA HIS A 19 -30.12 -5.79 26.52
C HIS A 19 -29.01 -4.82 26.11
N CYS A 20 -28.51 -4.03 27.05
CA CYS A 20 -27.33 -3.20 26.86
C CYS A 20 -26.15 -4.16 26.70
N VAL A 21 -25.87 -4.61 25.47
CA VAL A 21 -24.71 -5.44 25.17
C VAL A 21 -23.48 -4.59 25.43
N THR A 22 -22.73 -4.94 26.47
CA THR A 22 -21.50 -4.26 26.86
C THR A 22 -20.29 -4.98 26.28
N LEU A 23 -19.15 -4.28 26.19
CA LEU A 23 -17.89 -4.87 25.73
C LEU A 23 -17.44 -6.09 26.58
N SER A 24 -17.89 -6.18 27.83
CA SER A 24 -17.64 -7.34 28.70
C SER A 24 -18.31 -8.64 28.21
N ALA A 25 -19.36 -8.55 27.37
CA ALA A 25 -20.01 -9.71 26.78
C ALA A 25 -19.25 -10.29 25.57
N LEU A 26 -18.17 -9.63 25.12
CA LEU A 26 -17.36 -10.10 24.01
C LEU A 26 -16.70 -11.43 24.36
N THR A 27 -16.80 -12.42 23.48
CA THR A 27 -16.14 -13.72 23.63
C THR A 27 -15.09 -13.92 22.55
N ARG A 28 -14.14 -14.82 22.82
CA ARG A 28 -13.07 -15.14 21.87
C ARG A 28 -13.64 -15.76 20.60
N GLU A 29 -14.61 -16.65 20.73
CA GLU A 29 -15.33 -17.30 19.63
C GLU A 29 -16.08 -16.28 18.78
N GLY A 30 -16.70 -15.27 19.39
CA GLY A 30 -17.39 -14.20 18.66
C GLY A 30 -16.44 -13.37 17.81
N VAL A 31 -15.25 -13.05 18.33
CA VAL A 31 -14.21 -12.35 17.57
C VAL A 31 -13.71 -13.19 16.40
N LEU A 32 -13.46 -14.49 16.60
CA LEU A 32 -13.02 -15.39 15.53
C LEU A 32 -14.09 -15.56 14.43
N ALA A 33 -15.37 -15.66 14.81
CA ALA A 33 -16.46 -15.72 13.85
C ALA A 33 -16.54 -14.43 13.00
N ALA A 34 -16.38 -13.26 13.64
CA ALA A 34 -16.34 -11.98 12.94
C ALA A 34 -15.11 -11.86 12.00
N ILE A 35 -13.95 -12.38 12.39
CA ILE A 35 -12.77 -12.46 11.51
C ILE A 35 -13.06 -13.33 10.29
N ALA A 36 -13.61 -14.54 10.50
CA ALA A 36 -13.92 -15.46 9.40
C ALA A 36 -14.89 -14.83 8.39
N GLU A 37 -15.93 -14.13 8.87
CA GLU A 37 -16.85 -13.41 8.01
C GLU A 37 -16.16 -12.23 7.28
N PHE A 38 -15.28 -11.50 7.97
CA PHE A 38 -14.49 -10.44 7.36
C PHE A 38 -13.62 -10.96 6.21
N ASP A 39 -13.01 -12.14 6.38
CA ASP A 39 -12.17 -12.77 5.35
C ASP A 39 -13.00 -13.21 4.13
N GLU A 40 -14.20 -13.75 4.38
CA GLU A 40 -15.14 -14.16 3.34
C GLU A 40 -15.66 -12.96 2.53
N LEU A 41 -16.23 -11.96 3.21
CA LEU A 41 -16.80 -10.77 2.56
C LEU A 41 -15.73 -9.83 1.99
N GLY A 42 -14.58 -9.77 2.64
CA GLY A 42 -13.56 -8.75 2.45
C GLY A 42 -13.90 -7.41 3.12
N ARG A 43 -12.85 -6.66 3.48
CA ARG A 43 -12.91 -5.41 4.25
C ARG A 43 -14.00 -4.43 3.81
N HIS A 44 -14.08 -4.09 2.52
CA HIS A 44 -15.03 -3.08 2.04
C HIS A 44 -16.49 -3.51 2.23
N ALA A 45 -16.81 -4.75 1.85
CA ALA A 45 -18.17 -5.28 1.97
C ALA A 45 -18.57 -5.46 3.43
N PHE A 46 -17.65 -5.94 4.27
CA PHE A 46 -17.85 -6.09 5.70
C PHE A 46 -18.14 -4.75 6.39
N LEU A 47 -17.28 -3.74 6.18
CA LEU A 47 -17.45 -2.40 6.75
C LEU A 47 -18.77 -1.76 6.29
N LYS A 48 -19.14 -1.93 5.03
CA LYS A 48 -20.42 -1.45 4.49
C LYS A 48 -21.61 -2.16 5.12
N LYS A 49 -21.56 -3.49 5.27
CA LYS A 49 -22.62 -4.31 5.89
C LYS A 49 -22.89 -3.85 7.33
N TYR A 50 -21.84 -3.70 8.12
CA TYR A 50 -21.95 -3.31 9.54
C TYR A 50 -21.92 -1.80 9.78
N LYS A 51 -21.85 -0.99 8.71
CA LYS A 51 -21.84 0.48 8.73
C LYS A 51 -20.68 1.09 9.53
N PHE A 52 -19.55 0.40 9.60
CA PHE A 52 -18.33 0.92 10.21
C PHE A 52 -17.47 1.67 9.20
N SER A 53 -16.70 2.64 9.70
CA SER A 53 -15.60 3.24 8.95
C SER A 53 -14.32 2.45 9.18
N LYS A 54 -13.35 2.61 8.28
CA LYS A 54 -12.00 2.09 8.45
C LYS A 54 -11.40 2.55 9.78
N ALA A 55 -10.71 1.66 10.48
CA ALA A 55 -9.89 1.98 11.62
C ALA A 55 -8.76 2.93 11.19
N LYS A 56 -8.44 3.90 12.06
CA LYS A 56 -7.36 4.86 11.82
C LYS A 56 -6.05 4.45 12.48
N SER A 57 -6.14 3.90 13.69
CA SER A 57 -4.96 3.68 14.52
C SER A 57 -4.89 2.32 15.21
N TYR A 58 -6.01 1.69 15.55
CA TYR A 58 -5.98 0.42 16.28
C TYR A 58 -6.49 -0.72 15.39
N PHE A 59 -5.65 -1.71 15.18
CA PHE A 59 -5.94 -2.87 14.36
C PHE A 59 -5.76 -4.15 15.16
N LEU A 60 -6.78 -5.01 15.13
CA LEU A 60 -6.67 -6.36 15.66
C LEU A 60 -5.69 -7.15 14.77
N GLU A 61 -4.71 -7.81 15.37
CA GLU A 61 -3.76 -8.69 14.68
C GLU A 61 -4.11 -10.15 14.97
N TYR A 62 -4.39 -10.92 13.92
CA TYR A 62 -4.66 -12.35 14.02
C TYR A 62 -4.03 -13.08 12.84
N GLU A 63 -3.21 -14.10 13.14
CA GLU A 63 -2.44 -14.89 12.15
C GLU A 63 -1.59 -14.05 11.17
N GLY A 64 -1.07 -12.92 11.65
CA GLY A 64 -0.26 -11.98 10.86
C GLY A 64 -1.06 -11.04 9.96
N GLN A 65 -2.40 -11.10 10.03
CA GLN A 65 -3.30 -10.18 9.34
C GLN A 65 -3.82 -9.10 10.28
N LEU A 66 -4.16 -7.94 9.72
CA LEU A 66 -4.74 -6.82 10.45
C LEU A 66 -6.24 -6.70 10.15
N TYR A 67 -7.03 -6.30 11.14
CA TYR A 67 -8.47 -6.12 11.02
C TYR A 67 -8.91 -4.81 11.69
N ASP A 68 -9.96 -4.17 11.17
CA ASP A 68 -10.54 -2.96 11.76
C ASP A 68 -11.14 -3.30 13.13
N SER A 69 -10.37 -3.05 14.21
CA SER A 69 -10.67 -3.55 15.57
C SER A 69 -12.11 -3.27 16.04
N LYS A 70 -12.57 -2.04 15.85
CA LYS A 70 -13.92 -1.62 16.23
C LYS A 70 -15.02 -2.29 15.39
N ALA A 71 -14.76 -2.54 14.11
CA ALA A 71 -15.73 -3.20 13.24
C ALA A 71 -15.88 -4.68 13.60
N ILE A 72 -14.78 -5.38 13.89
CA ILE A 72 -14.79 -6.79 14.33
C ILE A 72 -15.54 -6.94 15.65
N VAL A 73 -15.26 -6.08 16.63
CA VAL A 73 -15.96 -6.12 17.92
C VAL A 73 -17.43 -5.73 17.77
N GLY A 74 -17.72 -4.74 16.91
CA GLY A 74 -19.07 -4.31 16.61
C GLY A 74 -19.91 -5.42 16.00
N SER A 75 -19.38 -6.12 15.00
CA SER A 75 -20.09 -7.25 14.38
C SER A 75 -20.27 -8.42 15.35
N ALA A 76 -19.26 -8.74 16.16
CA ALA A 76 -19.32 -9.83 17.13
C ALA A 76 -20.39 -9.61 18.21
N LEU A 77 -20.65 -8.35 18.57
CA LEU A 77 -21.63 -7.96 19.59
C LEU A 77 -22.97 -7.45 19.01
N GLY A 78 -23.07 -7.29 17.69
CA GLY A 78 -24.22 -6.65 17.05
C GLY A 78 -24.36 -5.15 17.37
N LEU A 79 -23.26 -4.47 17.70
CA LEU A 79 -23.23 -3.05 18.02
C LEU A 79 -22.96 -2.19 16.78
N ALA A 80 -23.62 -1.03 16.70
CA ALA A 80 -23.35 0.00 15.71
C ALA A 80 -22.22 0.94 16.17
N PRO A 81 -21.59 1.71 15.27
CA PRO A 81 -20.49 2.61 15.63
C PRO A 81 -20.82 3.61 16.75
N ALA A 82 -22.09 4.05 16.82
CA ALA A 82 -22.60 5.01 17.78
C ALA A 82 -22.76 4.43 19.19
N ASP A 83 -22.82 3.10 19.33
CA ASP A 83 -23.03 2.42 20.62
C ASP A 83 -21.75 2.32 21.46
N PHE A 84 -20.59 2.66 20.88
CA PHE A 84 -19.31 2.62 21.58
C PHE A 84 -19.05 3.91 22.36
N SER A 85 -18.97 3.80 23.69
CA SER A 85 -18.38 4.82 24.56
C SER A 85 -16.88 4.54 24.80
N GLY A 86 -16.02 5.55 24.63
CA GLY A 86 -14.59 5.44 24.99
C GLY A 86 -13.60 5.15 23.86
N GLY A 87 -14.05 5.20 22.59
CA GLY A 87 -13.17 5.15 21.41
C GLY A 87 -12.42 3.82 21.18
N ASP A 88 -11.56 3.80 20.16
CA ASP A 88 -10.84 2.60 19.71
C ASP A 88 -9.88 2.00 20.77
N ALA A 89 -9.33 2.84 21.65
CA ALA A 89 -8.45 2.40 22.74
C ALA A 89 -9.19 1.50 23.75
N THR A 90 -10.48 1.73 23.97
CA THR A 90 -11.28 0.90 24.89
C THR A 90 -11.57 -0.48 24.30
N VAL A 91 -11.87 -0.52 23.01
CA VAL A 91 -12.02 -1.77 22.24
C VAL A 91 -10.72 -2.58 22.28
N SER A 92 -9.58 -1.88 22.08
CA SER A 92 -8.26 -2.49 22.06
C SER A 92 -7.90 -3.15 23.39
N ARG A 93 -8.15 -2.45 24.50
CA ARG A 93 -7.91 -2.99 25.84
C ARG A 93 -8.70 -4.28 26.07
N ARG A 94 -9.99 -4.28 25.74
CA ARG A 94 -10.85 -5.47 25.89
C ARG A 94 -10.29 -6.65 25.11
N LEU A 95 -9.93 -6.45 23.83
CA LEU A 95 -9.37 -7.52 22.97
C LEU A 95 -8.09 -8.16 23.55
N MET A 96 -7.30 -7.39 24.30
CA MET A 96 -6.04 -7.83 24.91
C MET A 96 -6.20 -8.54 26.26
N GLU A 97 -7.39 -8.52 26.88
CA GLU A 97 -7.62 -9.19 28.16
C GLU A 97 -7.43 -10.71 28.04
N ASP A 98 -6.97 -11.36 29.13
CA ASP A 98 -6.48 -12.76 29.12
C ASP A 98 -7.50 -13.78 28.60
N ASP A 99 -8.80 -13.54 28.80
CA ASP A 99 -9.88 -14.42 28.33
C ASP A 99 -10.09 -14.37 26.81
N LEU A 100 -9.70 -13.27 26.15
CA LEU A 100 -9.73 -13.12 24.70
C LEU A 100 -8.35 -13.39 24.07
N GLY A 101 -7.30 -12.85 24.68
CA GLY A 101 -5.90 -13.12 24.34
C GLY A 101 -5.49 -12.67 22.93
N PHE A 102 -6.13 -11.64 22.37
CA PHE A 102 -5.76 -11.14 21.04
C PHE A 102 -4.68 -10.05 21.13
N LYS A 103 -3.88 -9.96 20.07
CA LYS A 103 -2.92 -8.88 19.88
C LYS A 103 -3.59 -7.73 19.14
N VAL A 104 -3.37 -6.49 19.58
CA VAL A 104 -3.79 -5.30 18.85
C VAL A 104 -2.57 -4.44 18.57
N ARG A 105 -2.42 -4.01 17.32
CA ARG A 105 -1.37 -3.08 16.89
C ARG A 105 -1.91 -1.66 16.85
N TYR A 106 -1.12 -0.75 17.40
CA TYR A 106 -1.31 0.68 17.26
C TYR A 106 -0.44 1.23 16.14
N PHE A 107 -1.04 2.06 15.28
CA PHE A 107 -0.37 2.84 14.25
C PHE A 107 -0.77 4.32 14.43
N PRO A 108 0.18 5.23 14.64
CA PRO A 108 -0.14 6.64 14.79
C PRO A 108 -0.75 7.21 13.50
N VAL A 109 -1.66 8.18 13.64
CA VAL A 109 -2.09 8.99 12.49
C VAL A 109 -0.96 9.96 12.16
N LEU A 110 -0.32 9.75 11.01
CA LEU A 110 0.81 10.56 10.55
C LEU A 110 0.32 11.75 9.72
N ASP A 111 0.74 12.94 10.11
CA ASP A 111 0.47 14.18 9.39
C ASP A 111 1.17 14.19 8.02
N TRP A 112 0.59 14.92 7.07
CA TRP A 112 1.21 15.16 5.77
C TRP A 112 2.35 16.16 5.91
N THR A 113 3.54 15.80 5.43
CA THR A 113 4.68 16.72 5.38
C THR A 113 4.59 17.63 4.15
N ARG A 114 5.43 18.69 4.12
CA ARG A 114 5.51 19.60 2.98
C ARG A 114 5.94 18.85 1.71
N ASP A 115 6.98 18.02 1.80
CA ASP A 115 7.51 17.24 0.68
C ASP A 115 6.45 16.30 0.09
N GLU A 116 5.70 15.59 0.94
CA GLU A 116 4.63 14.70 0.47
C GLU A 116 3.52 15.49 -0.24
N ILE A 117 3.12 16.64 0.30
CA ILE A 117 2.10 17.50 -0.32
C ILE A 117 2.62 18.07 -1.64
N LEU A 118 3.88 18.48 -1.70
CA LEU A 118 4.51 19.02 -2.90
C LEU A 118 4.53 17.99 -4.04
N LEU A 119 4.84 16.73 -3.73
CA LEU A 119 4.78 15.63 -4.70
C LEU A 119 3.38 15.45 -5.30
N VAL A 120 2.34 15.45 -4.45
CA VAL A 120 0.95 15.35 -4.92
C VAL A 120 0.55 16.61 -5.69
N CYS A 121 1.00 17.78 -5.25
CA CYS A 121 0.70 19.05 -5.91
C CYS A 121 1.27 19.12 -7.33
N ALA A 122 2.48 18.60 -7.54
CA ALA A 122 3.06 18.50 -8.88
C ALA A 122 2.22 17.63 -9.83
N VAL A 123 1.63 16.54 -9.35
CA VAL A 123 0.71 15.71 -10.16
C VAL A 123 -0.60 16.44 -10.47
N VAL A 124 -1.17 17.15 -9.48
CA VAL A 124 -2.40 17.93 -9.69
C VAL A 124 -2.17 19.08 -10.66
N GLU A 125 -1.03 19.77 -10.55
CA GLU A 125 -0.65 20.85 -11.46
C GLU A 125 -0.46 20.34 -12.89
N ALA A 126 0.29 19.24 -13.07
CA ALA A 126 0.44 18.58 -14.36
C ALA A 126 -0.89 18.05 -14.94
N ASN A 127 -1.89 17.83 -14.08
CA ASN A 127 -3.25 17.47 -14.46
C ASN A 127 -4.18 18.70 -14.59
N GLY A 128 -3.63 19.89 -14.83
CA GLY A 128 -4.39 21.12 -15.05
C GLY A 128 -5.17 21.58 -13.82
N TRP A 129 -4.59 21.41 -12.62
CA TRP A 129 -5.20 21.73 -11.33
C TRP A 129 -6.48 20.96 -11.00
N LYS A 130 -6.65 19.78 -11.60
CA LYS A 130 -7.77 18.87 -11.33
C LYS A 130 -7.28 17.60 -10.65
N GLN A 131 -8.11 17.04 -9.78
CA GLN A 131 -7.88 15.69 -9.28
C GLN A 131 -7.96 14.70 -10.46
N PRO A 132 -7.00 13.75 -10.59
CA PRO A 132 -7.10 12.71 -11.60
C PRO A 132 -8.40 11.90 -11.46
N GLU A 133 -9.10 11.69 -12.58
CA GLU A 133 -10.31 10.85 -12.60
C GLU A 133 -9.94 9.40 -12.30
N GLY A 134 -10.80 8.68 -11.57
CA GLY A 134 -10.50 7.30 -11.17
C GLY A 134 -9.20 7.17 -10.37
N HIS A 135 -8.82 8.19 -9.59
CA HIS A 135 -7.53 8.35 -8.91
C HIS A 135 -6.92 7.08 -8.27
N GLU A 136 -7.71 6.15 -7.71
CA GLU A 136 -7.16 4.91 -7.14
C GLU A 136 -6.47 4.01 -8.18
N ARG A 137 -6.78 4.20 -9.47
CA ARG A 137 -6.20 3.47 -10.61
C ARG A 137 -5.34 4.36 -11.52
N ASP A 138 -5.32 5.67 -11.28
CA ASP A 138 -4.45 6.56 -12.04
C ASP A 138 -2.99 6.22 -11.73
N TRP A 139 -2.22 5.91 -12.76
CA TRP A 139 -0.85 5.44 -12.60
C TRP A 139 0.04 6.45 -11.87
N ARG A 140 -0.21 7.76 -11.99
CA ARG A 140 0.54 8.82 -11.30
C ARG A 140 0.26 8.81 -9.79
N ILE A 141 -0.97 8.53 -9.42
CA ILE A 141 -1.38 8.41 -8.00
C ILE A 141 -0.83 7.13 -7.39
N VAL A 142 -0.85 6.02 -8.14
CA VAL A 142 -0.27 4.76 -7.66
C VAL A 142 1.25 4.84 -7.56
N GLU A 143 1.93 5.42 -8.55
CA GLU A 143 3.36 5.71 -8.46
C GLU A 143 3.69 6.52 -7.21
N LEU A 144 2.99 7.64 -6.99
CA LEU A 144 3.21 8.44 -5.79
C LEU A 144 2.94 7.66 -4.51
N SER A 145 1.91 6.80 -4.49
CA SER A 145 1.63 5.94 -3.34
C SER A 145 2.81 5.02 -3.03
N GLU A 146 3.41 4.38 -4.04
CA GLU A 146 4.58 3.51 -3.87
C GLU A 146 5.79 4.29 -3.34
N LEU A 147 6.02 5.51 -3.83
CA LEU A 147 7.11 6.38 -3.36
C LEU A 147 6.91 6.87 -1.93
N LEU A 148 5.68 7.26 -1.59
CA LEU A 148 5.34 7.83 -0.28
C LEU A 148 5.32 6.78 0.84
N GLN A 149 5.09 5.52 0.50
CA GLN A 149 5.15 4.39 1.45
C GLN A 149 6.58 3.91 1.74
N THR A 150 7.60 4.59 1.24
CA THR A 150 8.99 4.35 1.67
C THR A 150 9.24 4.84 3.09
N SER A 151 10.29 4.34 3.73
CA SER A 151 10.69 4.80 5.07
C SER A 151 11.35 6.16 5.11
N ALA A 152 11.48 6.84 3.97
CA ALA A 152 12.20 8.11 3.87
C ALA A 152 11.54 9.22 4.71
N PHE A 153 10.22 9.20 4.85
CA PHE A 153 9.47 10.20 5.61
C PHE A 153 9.06 9.71 7.01
N HIS A 154 8.76 8.41 7.15
CA HIS A 154 8.20 7.83 8.37
C HIS A 154 8.75 6.42 8.58
N GLN A 155 8.96 6.01 9.84
CA GLN A 155 9.43 4.67 10.15
C GLN A 155 8.41 3.62 9.70
N PHE A 156 8.87 2.52 9.09
CA PHE A 156 8.00 1.47 8.53
C PHE A 156 7.04 0.87 9.56
N GLU A 157 7.44 0.83 10.83
CA GLU A 157 6.67 0.21 11.91
C GLU A 157 5.42 1.01 12.29
N ASP A 158 5.45 2.32 12.01
CA ASP A 158 4.36 3.28 12.24
C ASP A 158 3.38 3.35 11.08
N GLN A 159 3.71 2.75 9.92
CA GLN A 159 2.88 2.82 8.72
C GLN A 159 1.75 1.79 8.78
N GLY A 160 0.56 2.26 9.12
CA GLY A 160 -0.67 1.46 9.07
C GLY A 160 -1.08 1.08 7.64
N PRO A 161 -2.05 0.18 7.46
CA PRO A 161 -2.37 -0.41 6.16
C PRO A 161 -3.05 0.56 5.17
N ASP A 162 -3.54 1.71 5.64
CA ASP A 162 -4.06 2.79 4.79
C ASP A 162 -3.08 3.97 4.66
N PHE A 163 -1.86 3.85 5.18
CA PHE A 163 -0.84 4.89 5.12
C PHE A 163 -0.49 5.19 3.66
N ARG A 164 -0.76 6.42 3.21
CA ARG A 164 -0.44 6.93 1.86
C ARG A 164 -0.75 5.97 0.70
N ASN A 165 -1.79 5.14 0.86
CA ASN A 165 -2.27 4.28 -0.21
C ASN A 165 -2.90 5.11 -1.36
N PRO A 166 -3.20 4.54 -2.53
CA PRO A 166 -3.70 5.29 -3.67
C PRO A 166 -4.96 6.11 -3.36
N ALA A 167 -5.85 5.58 -2.52
CA ALA A 167 -7.04 6.29 -2.07
C ALA A 167 -6.71 7.51 -1.19
N ALA A 168 -5.73 7.39 -0.28
CA ALA A 168 -5.28 8.51 0.56
C ALA A 168 -4.58 9.60 -0.27
N VAL A 169 -3.71 9.22 -1.20
CA VAL A 169 -3.02 10.14 -2.13
C VAL A 169 -4.04 10.82 -3.03
N GLY A 170 -4.99 10.07 -3.59
CA GLY A 170 -6.07 10.62 -4.40
C GLY A 170 -6.94 11.62 -3.64
N ARG A 171 -7.34 11.34 -2.40
CA ARG A 171 -8.04 12.32 -1.56
C ARG A 171 -7.21 13.59 -1.33
N LYS A 172 -5.91 13.45 -1.09
CA LYS A 172 -5.00 14.61 -0.95
C LYS A 172 -4.91 15.42 -2.25
N ALA A 173 -4.94 14.77 -3.41
CA ALA A 173 -5.01 15.45 -4.70
C ALA A 173 -6.31 16.26 -4.85
N GLY A 174 -7.44 15.75 -4.36
CA GLY A 174 -8.69 16.50 -4.27
C GLY A 174 -8.59 17.71 -3.34
N ASP A 175 -7.97 17.55 -2.17
CA ASP A 175 -7.72 18.66 -1.24
C ASP A 175 -6.88 19.79 -1.87
N ILE A 176 -5.87 19.42 -2.65
CA ILE A 176 -5.01 20.36 -3.37
C ILE A 176 -5.81 21.06 -4.48
N ALA A 177 -6.51 20.30 -5.33
CA ALA A 177 -7.27 20.83 -6.45
C ALA A 177 -8.32 21.85 -5.99
N THR A 178 -9.05 21.54 -4.91
CA THR A 178 -10.08 22.44 -4.37
C THR A 178 -9.52 23.63 -3.59
N SER A 179 -8.21 23.64 -3.28
CA SER A 179 -7.52 24.77 -2.66
C SER A 179 -7.02 25.80 -3.70
N HIS A 180 -7.14 25.50 -4.99
CA HIS A 180 -6.72 26.42 -6.05
C HIS A 180 -7.62 27.68 -6.10
N PRO A 181 -7.07 28.90 -6.28
CA PRO A 181 -7.88 30.13 -6.30
C PRO A 181 -9.00 30.15 -7.34
N ASP A 182 -8.78 29.52 -8.50
CA ASP A 182 -9.78 29.50 -9.58
C ASP A 182 -10.87 28.42 -9.39
N TYR A 183 -10.77 27.58 -8.35
CA TYR A 183 -11.77 26.55 -8.09
C TYR A 183 -13.08 27.16 -7.58
N GLN A 184 -14.16 26.97 -8.34
CA GLN A 184 -15.47 27.59 -8.07
C GLN A 184 -16.43 26.73 -7.23
N GLY A 185 -16.03 25.52 -6.85
CA GLY A 185 -16.88 24.57 -6.12
C GLY A 185 -16.74 24.65 -4.59
N ALA A 186 -17.38 23.71 -3.89
CA ALA A 186 -17.19 23.56 -2.45
C ALA A 186 -15.77 23.08 -2.13
N THR A 187 -15.04 23.86 -1.33
CA THR A 187 -13.67 23.52 -0.90
C THR A 187 -13.68 22.37 0.09
N THR A 188 -12.70 21.47 0.02
CA THR A 188 -12.53 20.46 1.08
C THR A 188 -11.82 21.05 2.31
N ARG A 189 -11.74 20.25 3.39
CA ARG A 189 -10.94 20.59 4.59
C ARG A 189 -9.49 20.12 4.41
N GLY A 190 -8.81 20.65 3.40
CA GLY A 190 -7.47 20.19 2.98
C GLY A 190 -6.31 20.51 3.93
N GLY A 191 -6.51 21.44 4.89
CA GLY A 191 -5.51 21.83 5.89
C GLY A 191 -4.66 23.04 5.48
N LYS A 192 -4.06 23.72 6.47
CA LYS A 192 -3.30 24.97 6.27
C LYS A 192 -2.03 24.77 5.42
N LEU A 193 -1.29 23.69 5.69
CA LEU A 193 -0.06 23.38 4.98
C LEU A 193 -0.33 23.08 3.49
N THR A 194 -1.42 22.39 3.17
CA THR A 194 -1.84 22.16 1.77
C THR A 194 -2.08 23.48 1.04
N ALA A 195 -2.83 24.41 1.63
CA ALA A 195 -3.06 25.72 1.03
C ALA A 195 -1.76 26.54 0.88
N GLN A 196 -0.81 26.39 1.81
CA GLN A 196 0.51 27.03 1.71
C GLN A 196 1.30 26.49 0.51
N VAL A 197 1.40 25.16 0.35
CA VAL A 197 2.13 24.57 -0.78
C VAL A 197 1.50 24.97 -2.12
N VAL A 198 0.17 24.99 -2.22
CA VAL A 198 -0.51 25.47 -3.44
C VAL A 198 -0.13 26.91 -3.78
N ARG A 199 -0.14 27.81 -2.79
CA ARG A 199 0.30 29.21 -3.01
C ARG A 199 1.77 29.31 -3.44
N GLU A 200 2.66 28.54 -2.80
CA GLU A 200 4.08 28.51 -3.19
C GLU A 200 4.26 28.01 -4.63
N PHE A 201 3.54 26.95 -5.00
CA PHE A 201 3.61 26.35 -6.34
C PHE A 201 3.10 27.31 -7.42
N LEU A 202 2.01 28.04 -7.15
CA LEU A 202 1.49 29.07 -8.06
C LEU A 202 2.46 30.25 -8.22
N ALA A 203 3.17 30.62 -7.15
CA ALA A 203 4.12 31.72 -7.20
C ALA A 203 5.42 31.38 -7.95
N ARG A 204 5.92 30.14 -7.83
CA ARG A 204 7.23 29.73 -8.37
C ARG A 204 7.19 28.33 -9.02
N PRO A 205 6.35 28.11 -10.05
CA PRO A 205 6.05 26.76 -10.55
C PRO A 205 7.28 25.99 -11.06
N ALA A 206 8.21 26.66 -11.75
CA ALA A 206 9.42 25.99 -12.25
C ALA A 206 10.31 25.47 -11.11
N GLU A 207 10.48 26.26 -10.04
CA GLU A 207 11.28 25.87 -8.88
C GLU A 207 10.64 24.72 -8.12
N LEU A 208 9.33 24.78 -7.86
CA LEU A 208 8.61 23.72 -7.14
C LEU A 208 8.53 22.41 -7.94
N ARG A 209 8.45 22.47 -9.28
CA ARG A 209 8.57 21.27 -10.13
C ARG A 209 9.97 20.64 -10.01
N ALA A 210 11.02 21.46 -10.04
CA ALA A 210 12.39 20.98 -9.87
C ALA A 210 12.60 20.36 -8.47
N GLU A 211 12.05 21.00 -7.43
CA GLU A 211 12.09 20.49 -6.06
C GLU A 211 11.34 19.15 -5.94
N ALA A 212 10.14 19.03 -6.51
CA ALA A 212 9.39 17.78 -6.55
C ALA A 212 10.17 16.66 -7.27
N ALA A 213 10.82 16.97 -8.40
CA ALA A 213 11.66 16.01 -9.12
C ALA A 213 12.87 15.55 -8.29
N GLN A 214 13.51 16.45 -7.53
CA GLN A 214 14.60 16.11 -6.62
C GLN A 214 14.12 15.24 -5.46
N ILE A 215 12.95 15.51 -4.88
CA ILE A 215 12.35 14.64 -3.85
C ILE A 215 12.13 13.24 -4.41
N ARG A 216 11.50 13.11 -5.60
CA ARG A 216 11.27 11.81 -6.27
C ARG A 216 12.57 11.03 -6.46
N ALA A 217 13.61 11.70 -6.96
CA ALA A 217 14.92 11.08 -7.17
C ALA A 217 15.53 10.56 -5.86
N ARG A 218 15.46 11.35 -4.78
CA ARG A 218 15.92 10.90 -3.45
C ARG A 218 15.16 9.67 -2.94
N LEU A 219 13.85 9.62 -3.16
CA LEU A 219 13.01 8.48 -2.76
C LEU A 219 13.33 7.19 -3.54
N LEU A 220 13.77 7.34 -4.79
CA LEU A 220 14.29 6.23 -5.60
C LEU A 220 15.75 5.87 -5.27
N GLY A 221 16.38 6.59 -4.33
CA GLY A 221 17.77 6.37 -3.93
C GLY A 221 18.80 6.94 -4.92
N TYR A 222 18.39 7.86 -5.80
CA TYR A 222 19.28 8.51 -6.76
C TYR A 222 20.04 9.68 -6.12
N GLU A 223 21.32 9.81 -6.47
CA GLU A 223 22.17 10.94 -6.07
C GLU A 223 21.66 12.25 -6.71
N PRO A 224 21.65 13.37 -5.97
CA PRO A 224 21.27 14.68 -6.50
C PRO A 224 22.18 15.06 -7.69
N GLY A 225 21.58 15.29 -8.87
CA GLY A 225 22.29 15.62 -10.11
C GLY A 225 22.36 14.50 -11.15
N SER A 226 21.96 13.27 -10.81
CA SER A 226 21.92 12.12 -11.74
C SER A 226 20.63 12.03 -12.57
N VAL A 227 19.70 12.95 -12.35
CA VAL A 227 18.39 12.98 -13.02
C VAL A 227 18.55 13.74 -14.34
N GLN A 228 18.76 13.03 -15.45
CA GLN A 228 18.19 13.53 -16.69
C GLN A 228 16.70 13.68 -16.43
N GLN A 229 16.16 14.88 -16.68
CA GLN A 229 14.73 15.16 -16.63
C GLN A 229 14.04 14.13 -17.52
N GLN A 230 13.60 12.99 -16.97
CA GLN A 230 12.58 12.22 -17.63
C GLN A 230 11.32 13.04 -17.39
N PRO A 231 10.78 13.69 -18.44
CA PRO A 231 9.47 14.26 -18.29
C PRO A 231 8.54 13.14 -17.80
N PRO A 232 7.51 13.45 -16.97
CA PRO A 232 6.43 12.49 -16.80
C PRO A 232 6.02 12.05 -18.21
N PRO A 233 5.90 10.74 -18.51
CA PRO A 233 5.69 10.26 -19.87
C PRO A 233 4.61 11.11 -20.55
N HIS A 234 5.06 12.01 -21.44
CA HIS A 234 4.17 12.80 -22.27
C HIS A 234 3.48 11.78 -23.17
N THR A 235 2.16 11.75 -23.08
CA THR A 235 1.27 10.77 -23.69
C THR A 235 1.65 10.42 -25.13
N PRO A 236 1.96 9.13 -25.40
CA PRO A 236 1.64 8.52 -26.68
C PRO A 236 0.47 7.55 -26.42
N ASP A 237 -0.71 7.91 -26.92
CA ASP A 237 -1.95 7.13 -26.90
C ASP A 237 -2.46 6.58 -25.56
N GLY A 238 -3.78 6.58 -25.41
CA GLY A 238 -4.49 6.06 -24.24
C GLY A 238 -4.30 4.55 -24.00
N ASN A 239 -3.57 3.84 -24.87
CA ASN A 239 -3.42 2.39 -24.86
C ASN A 239 -1.97 1.89 -24.73
N ALA A 240 -0.96 2.77 -24.74
CA ALA A 240 0.43 2.34 -24.58
C ALA A 240 0.73 1.98 -23.11
N PRO A 241 1.51 0.90 -22.86
CA PRO A 241 1.91 0.53 -21.50
C PRO A 241 2.59 1.70 -20.78
N LYS A 242 2.24 1.92 -19.51
CA LYS A 242 2.92 2.92 -18.66
C LYS A 242 3.90 2.20 -17.74
N VAL A 243 5.16 2.62 -17.77
CA VAL A 243 6.23 2.05 -16.94
C VAL A 243 6.85 3.18 -16.12
N PHE A 244 7.03 2.95 -14.82
CA PHE A 244 7.68 3.91 -13.94
C PHE A 244 8.50 3.20 -12.87
N ASP A 245 9.51 3.92 -12.38
CA ASP A 245 10.40 3.46 -11.33
C ASP A 245 9.72 3.49 -9.97
N VAL A 246 9.96 2.44 -9.19
CA VAL A 246 9.56 2.35 -7.79
C VAL A 246 10.76 1.90 -6.96
N PRO A 247 10.83 2.26 -5.68
CA PRO A 247 11.86 1.77 -4.78
C PRO A 247 11.96 0.25 -4.81
N VAL A 248 13.19 -0.27 -4.78
CA VAL A 248 13.44 -1.69 -4.49
C VAL A 248 12.84 -1.96 -3.11
N GLU A 249 11.96 -2.96 -3.02
CA GLU A 249 11.10 -3.23 -1.87
C GLU A 249 9.99 -2.19 -1.60
N ALA A 250 9.00 -2.10 -2.49
CA ALA A 250 7.66 -1.64 -2.10
C ALA A 250 6.68 -2.83 -2.12
N HIS A 251 6.84 -3.74 -1.17
CA HIS A 251 5.78 -4.63 -0.72
C HIS A 251 5.87 -4.79 0.80
N ARG A 252 5.19 -3.90 1.51
CA ARG A 252 4.43 -4.31 2.68
C ARG A 252 3.04 -3.73 2.57
N THR A 253 2.26 -4.26 1.64
CA THR A 253 0.85 -4.36 1.97
C THR A 253 0.80 -5.28 3.18
N THR A 254 0.56 -4.71 4.36
CA THR A 254 -0.26 -5.34 5.39
C THR A 254 -1.64 -5.57 4.75
N SER A 255 -1.68 -6.42 3.71
CA SER A 255 -2.86 -6.66 2.91
C SER A 255 -3.78 -7.50 3.77
N PHE A 256 -4.97 -6.97 4.01
CA PHE A 256 -6.15 -7.65 4.55
C PHE A 256 -6.57 -8.94 3.80
N ARG A 257 -5.77 -9.47 2.86
CA ARG A 257 -6.03 -10.72 2.14
C ARG A 257 -4.76 -11.44 1.73
N THR A 258 -4.45 -12.52 2.43
CA THR A 258 -4.40 -13.92 1.97
C THR A 258 -3.63 -14.70 3.05
N THR A 259 -4.14 -15.86 3.45
CA THR A 259 -3.41 -16.82 4.31
C THR A 259 -2.21 -17.37 3.53
N VAL A 260 -1.14 -16.59 3.45
CA VAL A 260 0.14 -17.03 2.89
C VAL A 260 0.64 -18.16 3.80
N ARG A 261 0.96 -19.32 3.22
CA ARG A 261 1.47 -20.47 4.02
C ARG A 261 2.78 -20.07 4.69
N ALA A 262 3.11 -20.67 5.84
CA ALA A 262 4.32 -20.33 6.59
C ALA A 262 5.61 -20.42 5.74
N ALA A 263 5.72 -21.43 4.87
CA ALA A 263 6.87 -21.60 3.96
C ALA A 263 6.99 -20.47 2.92
N GLU A 264 5.86 -19.99 2.40
CA GLU A 264 5.81 -18.90 1.42
C GLU A 264 6.19 -17.56 2.08
N ARG A 265 5.80 -17.34 3.35
CA ARG A 265 6.27 -16.18 4.14
C ARG A 265 7.79 -16.19 4.33
N VAL A 266 8.39 -17.35 4.55
CA VAL A 266 9.85 -17.49 4.68
C VAL A 266 10.54 -17.19 3.35
N ALA A 267 10.01 -17.69 2.24
CA ALA A 267 10.54 -17.41 0.90
C ALA A 267 10.48 -15.91 0.57
N ILE A 268 9.34 -15.24 0.81
CA ILE A 268 9.19 -13.78 0.60
C ILE A 268 10.21 -12.99 1.42
N ARG A 269 10.42 -13.36 2.69
CA ARG A 269 11.42 -12.67 3.54
C ARG A 269 12.83 -12.84 2.98
N ARG A 270 13.21 -14.06 2.60
CA ARG A 270 14.52 -14.35 2.04
C ARG A 270 14.76 -13.61 0.72
N GLU A 271 13.73 -13.51 -0.11
CA GLU A 271 13.75 -12.75 -1.36
C GLU A 271 14.01 -11.27 -1.11
N ALA A 272 13.26 -10.64 -0.21
CA ALA A 272 13.45 -9.25 0.20
C ALA A 272 14.89 -8.99 0.68
N GLU A 273 15.35 -9.77 1.68
CA GLU A 273 16.70 -9.62 2.23
C GLU A 273 17.80 -9.79 1.16
N MET A 274 17.63 -10.74 0.23
CA MET A 274 18.54 -10.94 -0.90
C MET A 274 18.52 -9.76 -1.88
N MET A 275 17.35 -9.24 -2.24
CA MET A 275 17.24 -8.07 -3.11
C MET A 275 17.92 -6.84 -2.51
N LYS A 276 17.75 -6.63 -1.20
CA LYS A 276 18.43 -5.55 -0.47
C LYS A 276 19.96 -5.69 -0.53
N ARG A 277 20.47 -6.90 -0.31
CA ARG A 277 21.91 -7.19 -0.45
C ARG A 277 22.39 -6.98 -1.88
N TYR A 278 21.63 -7.41 -2.88
CA TYR A 278 21.94 -7.21 -4.29
C TYR A 278 22.00 -5.72 -4.66
N GLN A 279 21.02 -4.93 -4.21
CA GLN A 279 21.01 -3.48 -4.41
C GLN A 279 22.26 -2.83 -3.80
N GLN A 280 22.64 -3.22 -2.57
CA GLN A 280 23.84 -2.72 -1.91
C GLN A 280 25.12 -3.10 -2.68
N TRP A 281 25.22 -4.36 -3.13
CA TRP A 281 26.35 -4.85 -3.92
C TRP A 281 26.51 -4.06 -5.23
N ARG A 282 25.40 -3.82 -5.95
CA ARG A 282 25.42 -2.98 -7.16
C ARG A 282 25.81 -1.54 -6.85
N ARG A 283 25.30 -0.97 -5.76
CA ARG A 283 25.65 0.39 -5.32
C ARG A 283 27.14 0.55 -5.03
N GLN A 284 27.76 -0.43 -4.37
CA GLN A 284 29.21 -0.43 -4.12
C GLN A 284 30.03 -0.49 -5.42
N ALA A 285 29.49 -1.14 -6.45
CA ALA A 285 30.06 -1.16 -7.80
C ALA A 285 29.66 0.05 -8.67
N GLY A 286 29.07 1.11 -8.09
CA GLY A 286 28.65 2.32 -8.80
C GLY A 286 27.39 2.16 -9.65
N GLY A 287 26.67 1.04 -9.54
CA GLY A 287 25.39 0.79 -10.21
C GLY A 287 24.19 1.20 -9.37
N ARG A 288 23.05 1.38 -10.03
CA ARG A 288 21.76 1.73 -9.47
C ARG A 288 20.74 0.68 -9.86
N VAL A 289 19.97 0.26 -8.86
CA VAL A 289 18.90 -0.73 -9.03
C VAL A 289 17.61 -0.16 -8.46
N THR A 290 16.55 -0.28 -9.24
CA THR A 290 15.19 0.14 -8.90
C THR A 290 14.21 -1.01 -9.11
N GLY A 291 13.05 -1.00 -8.47
CA GLY A 291 11.91 -1.77 -8.96
C GLY A 291 11.20 -1.00 -10.07
N LYS A 292 10.30 -1.66 -10.80
CA LYS A 292 9.43 -0.98 -11.77
C LYS A 292 7.99 -1.51 -11.69
N VAL A 293 7.03 -0.64 -11.99
CA VAL A 293 5.62 -1.04 -12.16
C VAL A 293 5.22 -0.80 -13.61
N ILE A 294 4.49 -1.75 -14.17
CA ILE A 294 3.97 -1.73 -15.54
C ILE A 294 2.45 -1.72 -15.45
N TYR A 295 1.82 -0.73 -16.07
CA TYR A 295 0.41 -0.76 -16.43
C TYR A 295 0.31 -1.19 -17.89
N ALA A 296 0.18 -2.50 -18.11
CA ALA A 296 0.02 -3.06 -19.45
C ALA A 296 -1.39 -2.78 -20.01
N SER A 297 -2.38 -2.67 -19.12
CA SER A 297 -3.74 -2.20 -19.40
C SER A 297 -4.34 -1.61 -18.13
N GLU A 298 -5.56 -1.04 -18.19
CA GLU A 298 -6.29 -0.58 -16.99
C GLU A 298 -6.50 -1.69 -15.95
N ARG A 299 -6.47 -2.96 -16.36
CA ARG A 299 -6.72 -4.12 -15.50
C ARG A 299 -5.48 -4.94 -15.20
N THR A 300 -4.40 -4.74 -15.96
CA THR A 300 -3.18 -5.53 -15.86
C THR A 300 -2.06 -4.65 -15.33
N ARG A 301 -1.78 -4.81 -14.04
CA ARG A 301 -0.64 -4.21 -13.36
C ARG A 301 0.38 -5.31 -13.06
N LEU A 302 1.61 -5.13 -13.54
CA LEU A 302 2.74 -6.02 -13.28
C LEU A 302 3.81 -5.26 -12.49
N ARG A 303 4.61 -6.00 -11.71
CA ARG A 303 5.73 -5.43 -10.96
C ARG A 303 6.99 -6.20 -11.32
N ILE A 304 8.04 -5.46 -11.62
CA ILE A 304 9.40 -5.93 -11.75
C ILE A 304 10.09 -5.71 -10.41
N ASP A 305 10.71 -6.77 -9.88
CA ASP A 305 11.42 -6.73 -8.60
C ASP A 305 12.63 -5.80 -8.66
N LEU A 306 13.48 -6.00 -9.68
CA LEU A 306 14.75 -5.31 -9.85
C LEU A 306 14.99 -4.97 -11.33
N PHE A 307 15.51 -3.78 -11.56
CA PHE A 307 16.00 -3.31 -12.85
C PHE A 307 17.29 -2.55 -12.63
N ASP A 308 18.38 -3.03 -13.21
CA ASP A 308 19.68 -2.38 -13.17
C ASP A 308 19.76 -1.34 -14.30
N LEU A 309 19.91 -0.08 -13.95
CA LEU A 309 19.84 1.04 -14.88
C LEU A 309 21.06 1.11 -15.80
N GLU A 310 22.26 0.90 -15.26
CA GLU A 310 23.51 0.97 -16.01
C GLU A 310 23.67 -0.22 -16.93
N ARG A 311 23.07 -1.36 -16.56
CA ARG A 311 23.13 -2.60 -17.32
C ARG A 311 21.96 -2.81 -18.26
N SER A 312 20.93 -1.97 -18.19
CA SER A 312 19.63 -2.15 -18.85
C SER A 312 19.14 -3.59 -18.67
N GLU A 313 19.14 -4.07 -17.42
CA GLU A 313 18.92 -5.48 -17.09
C GLU A 313 17.65 -5.67 -16.25
N LEU A 314 16.70 -6.42 -16.80
CA LEU A 314 15.47 -6.84 -16.16
C LEU A 314 15.73 -8.06 -15.26
N ILE A 315 15.39 -7.98 -13.98
CA ILE A 315 15.71 -9.02 -13.00
C ILE A 315 14.46 -9.37 -12.18
N GLU A 316 14.09 -10.65 -12.18
CA GLU A 316 13.10 -11.22 -11.24
C GLU A 316 13.84 -11.93 -10.11
N ALA A 317 13.48 -11.66 -8.86
CA ALA A 317 14.07 -12.32 -7.71
C ALA A 317 13.18 -13.48 -7.26
N LYS A 318 13.80 -14.55 -6.75
CA LYS A 318 13.08 -15.60 -6.01
C LYS A 318 13.80 -15.98 -4.74
N GLY A 319 13.04 -16.15 -3.66
CA GLY A 319 13.54 -16.66 -2.38
C GLY A 319 13.98 -18.14 -2.38
N SER A 320 13.82 -18.87 -3.49
CA SER A 320 14.21 -20.28 -3.61
C SER A 320 14.82 -20.58 -4.98
N ALA A 321 15.81 -21.47 -5.00
CA ALA A 321 16.48 -21.98 -6.20
C ALA A 321 15.88 -23.32 -6.68
N GLU A 322 14.67 -23.65 -6.24
CA GLU A 322 13.95 -24.84 -6.69
C GLU A 322 13.31 -24.63 -8.07
N ARG A 323 13.17 -25.72 -8.83
CA ARG A 323 12.71 -25.71 -10.23
C ARG A 323 11.40 -24.94 -10.42
N ASP A 324 10.42 -25.12 -9.54
CA ASP A 324 9.10 -24.49 -9.69
C ASP A 324 9.17 -22.97 -9.54
N TYR A 325 9.99 -22.47 -8.61
CA TYR A 325 10.24 -21.03 -8.45
C TYR A 325 10.97 -20.44 -9.66
N ILE A 326 11.97 -21.16 -10.18
CA ILE A 326 12.74 -20.72 -11.35
C ILE A 326 11.87 -20.65 -12.60
N ARG A 327 11.00 -21.67 -12.81
CA ARG A 327 10.05 -21.66 -13.92
C ARG A 327 9.05 -20.52 -13.83
N PHE A 328 8.56 -20.26 -12.61
CA PHE A 328 7.66 -19.14 -12.37
C PHE A 328 8.36 -17.80 -12.68
N ALA A 329 9.59 -17.61 -12.17
CA ALA A 329 10.39 -16.43 -12.44
C ALA A 329 10.70 -16.25 -13.94
N LEU A 330 11.05 -17.33 -14.63
CA LEU A 330 11.28 -17.32 -16.07
C LEU A 330 10.04 -16.82 -16.83
N GLY A 331 8.85 -17.34 -16.47
CA GLY A 331 7.59 -16.88 -17.06
C GLY A 331 7.33 -15.39 -16.82
N GLN A 332 7.57 -14.92 -15.59
CA GLN A 332 7.44 -13.51 -15.23
C GLN A 332 8.40 -12.61 -16.01
N VAL A 333 9.69 -12.93 -16.05
CA VAL A 333 10.72 -12.18 -16.79
C VAL A 333 10.36 -12.08 -18.27
N LEU A 334 9.89 -13.17 -18.89
CA LEU A 334 9.49 -13.18 -20.29
C LEU A 334 8.22 -12.37 -20.55
N ASP A 335 7.27 -12.33 -19.60
CA ASP A 335 6.07 -11.49 -19.71
C ASP A 335 6.45 -9.99 -19.62
N TYR A 336 7.24 -9.61 -18.63
CA TYR A 336 7.62 -8.21 -18.40
C TYR A 336 8.45 -7.64 -19.55
N ALA A 337 9.33 -8.46 -20.13
CA ALA A 337 10.20 -8.13 -21.26
C ALA A 337 9.44 -7.58 -22.48
N ARG A 338 8.13 -7.83 -22.60
CA ARG A 338 7.28 -7.30 -23.68
C ARG A 338 6.98 -5.80 -23.57
N TYR A 339 7.12 -5.22 -22.38
CA TYR A 339 6.62 -3.88 -22.07
C TYR A 339 7.72 -2.89 -21.69
N ILE A 340 8.97 -3.35 -21.58
CA ILE A 340 10.10 -2.54 -21.16
C ILE A 340 11.30 -2.77 -22.06
N ASP A 341 11.95 -1.68 -22.47
CA ASP A 341 13.23 -1.75 -23.16
C ASP A 341 14.31 -2.26 -22.20
N HIS A 342 15.04 -3.29 -22.62
CA HIS A 342 16.10 -3.92 -21.84
C HIS A 342 17.12 -4.56 -22.78
N GLU A 343 18.38 -4.59 -22.37
CA GLU A 343 19.45 -5.31 -23.08
C GLU A 343 19.63 -6.72 -22.54
N ARG A 344 19.32 -6.92 -21.25
CA ARG A 344 19.53 -8.19 -20.55
C ARG A 344 18.36 -8.56 -19.67
N ARG A 345 18.31 -9.86 -19.38
CA ARG A 345 17.34 -10.48 -18.47
C ARG A 345 18.08 -11.41 -17.53
N ALA A 346 17.62 -11.50 -16.29
CA ALA A 346 18.12 -12.48 -15.33
C ALA A 346 17.07 -12.91 -14.32
N VAL A 347 17.29 -14.08 -13.73
CA VAL A 347 16.66 -14.48 -12.47
C VAL A 347 17.72 -14.38 -11.37
N LEU A 348 17.39 -13.71 -10.27
CA LEU A 348 18.21 -13.59 -9.07
C LEU A 348 17.80 -14.64 -8.03
N LEU A 349 18.76 -15.43 -7.57
CA LEU A 349 18.54 -16.58 -6.68
C LEU A 349 19.47 -16.55 -5.46
N PRO A 350 19.08 -17.16 -4.33
CA PRO A 350 19.86 -17.09 -3.10
C PRO A 350 21.01 -18.10 -3.04
N LYS A 351 21.18 -18.91 -4.09
CA LYS A 351 22.28 -19.86 -4.30
C LYS A 351 22.21 -20.39 -5.74
N HIS A 352 23.29 -21.02 -6.19
CA HIS A 352 23.35 -21.69 -7.49
C HIS A 352 22.25 -22.79 -7.60
N PRO A 353 21.44 -22.81 -8.68
CA PRO A 353 20.30 -23.73 -8.82
C PRO A 353 20.66 -25.10 -9.41
N GLY A 354 21.92 -25.31 -9.79
CA GLY A 354 22.38 -26.48 -10.53
C GLY A 354 22.38 -26.24 -12.04
N GLN A 355 23.24 -26.96 -12.76
CA GLN A 355 23.52 -26.70 -14.17
C GLN A 355 22.26 -26.82 -15.06
N ASP A 356 21.41 -27.82 -14.82
CA ASP A 356 20.16 -28.01 -15.58
C ASP A 356 19.25 -26.77 -15.56
N MET A 357 19.19 -26.05 -14.42
CA MET A 357 18.40 -24.82 -14.30
C MET A 357 19.10 -23.61 -14.96
N VAL A 358 20.43 -23.55 -14.88
CA VAL A 358 21.21 -22.54 -15.61
C VAL A 358 21.03 -22.71 -17.12
N ASP A 359 21.08 -23.94 -17.62
CA ASP A 359 20.89 -24.28 -19.03
C ASP A 359 19.47 -23.92 -19.50
N LEU A 360 18.44 -24.21 -18.67
CA LEU A 360 17.06 -23.81 -18.95
C LEU A 360 16.93 -22.29 -19.11
N LEU A 361 17.45 -21.51 -18.17
CA LEU A 361 17.39 -20.04 -18.25
C LEU A 361 18.16 -19.53 -19.48
N SER A 362 19.37 -20.06 -19.71
CA SER A 362 20.23 -19.69 -20.84
C SER A 362 19.58 -19.99 -22.19
N SER A 363 18.87 -21.12 -22.31
CA SER A 363 18.13 -21.48 -23.53
C SER A 363 17.03 -20.48 -23.89
N CYS A 364 16.54 -19.73 -22.89
CA CYS A 364 15.55 -18.66 -23.05
C CYS A 364 16.19 -17.27 -23.08
N GLN A 365 17.53 -17.16 -23.20
CA GLN A 365 18.28 -15.91 -23.14
C GLN A 365 18.01 -15.13 -21.84
N VAL A 366 17.92 -15.86 -20.72
CA VAL A 366 17.81 -15.31 -19.37
C VAL A 366 19.03 -15.76 -18.58
N GLY A 367 19.70 -14.81 -17.93
CA GLY A 367 20.82 -15.11 -17.05
C GLY A 367 20.42 -15.71 -15.71
N CYS A 368 21.35 -16.40 -15.07
CA CYS A 368 21.23 -16.80 -13.68
C CYS A 368 22.19 -15.97 -12.84
N ILE A 369 21.67 -15.11 -11.97
CA ILE A 369 22.45 -14.41 -10.96
C ILE A 369 22.20 -15.10 -9.63
N TYR A 370 23.24 -15.43 -8.89
CA TYR A 370 23.08 -16.10 -7.60
C TYR A 370 24.05 -15.59 -6.56
N GLU A 371 23.61 -15.63 -5.30
CA GLU A 371 24.44 -15.30 -4.14
C GLU A 371 25.44 -16.44 -3.85
N THR A 372 26.74 -16.15 -3.84
CA THR A 372 27.81 -17.12 -3.54
C THR A 372 28.21 -17.14 -2.07
N SER A 373 28.20 -15.96 -1.47
CA SER A 373 28.35 -15.71 -0.04
C SER A 373 27.53 -14.47 0.28
N GLU A 374 27.22 -14.25 1.56
CA GLU A 374 26.34 -13.15 1.96
C GLU A 374 26.82 -11.80 1.40
N GLY A 375 26.00 -11.19 0.53
CA GLY A 375 26.29 -9.91 -0.12
C GLY A 375 27.16 -9.98 -1.38
N ASN A 376 27.59 -11.16 -1.82
CA ASN A 376 28.37 -11.36 -3.04
C ASN A 376 27.59 -12.17 -4.07
N PHE A 377 27.61 -11.70 -5.32
CA PHE A 377 26.81 -12.27 -6.40
C PHE A 377 27.68 -12.61 -7.60
N GLU A 378 27.37 -13.74 -8.22
CA GLU A 378 27.94 -14.19 -9.48
C GLU A 378 26.85 -14.36 -10.54
N ARG A 379 27.29 -14.45 -11.80
CA ARG A 379 26.44 -14.73 -12.95
C ARG A 379 26.95 -15.99 -13.64
N ALA A 380 26.06 -16.95 -13.82
CA ALA A 380 26.28 -18.09 -14.70
C ALA A 380 25.74 -17.84 -16.10
#